data_AF-A0A537W3W4-F1
#
_entry.id   AF-A0A537W3W4-F1
#
_cell.length_a   1.000
_cell.length_b   1.000
_cell.length_c   1.000
_cell.angle_alpha   90.00
_cell.angle_beta   90.00
_cell.angle_gamma   90.00
#
_symmetry.space_group_name_H-M   'P 1'
#
loop_
_entity.id
_entity.type
_entity.pdbx_description
1 polymer ?
#
loop_
_entity_poly.entity_id
_entity_poly.type
_entity_poly.pdbx_seq_one_letter_code
_entity_poly.pdbx_strand_id
1 'polypeptide(L)'
;MRSERQQTPDSRARSAHLPSPPSERGPWLLACSIGLIGVALLAAVLSGVVGRSSAAAPPPILFAAATPTPLALTTPTSSAPAAAPPHRAPRQRRSRGAIVSRPSAAQQRLEARRLAQAPESRIETRWMEGFYPIYATAQRTFAVNWLLLASIHMQESAFSTAPSTYRGLNFAHCCGGPMQFNVTNGPVSTWDLVSDSYRYGSRPAAYDHMTAVHPSIYDDFDSIMAAARLLSADGGRYALDGAAWNAAYDYYGHDATGVLYADQVIARAIEWSQHGFCFNCGVGPSMVQAVHGAYGAPVLAGLTAAPPPRARLARAPRGAAGR
;
A
#
# COMPACT_ATOMS: atom_id res chain seq x y z
N MET A 1 17.49 111.98 51.44
CA MET A 1 17.25 110.59 51.89
C MET A 1 16.83 109.75 50.69
N ARG A 2 17.81 109.12 50.02
CA ARG A 2 17.61 108.09 48.99
C ARG A 2 17.96 106.75 49.65
N SER A 3 17.02 105.82 49.67
CA SER A 3 17.20 104.50 50.26
C SER A 3 17.46 103.51 49.12
N GLU A 4 18.70 103.03 49.06
CA GLU A 4 19.13 101.88 48.25
C GLU A 4 18.39 100.63 48.71
N ARG A 5 17.79 99.91 47.75
CA ARG A 5 17.21 98.58 47.98
C ARG A 5 18.09 97.56 47.25
N GLN A 6 18.86 96.82 48.04
CA GLN A 6 19.76 95.75 47.61
C GLN A 6 18.99 94.61 46.91
N GLN A 7 19.46 94.24 45.72
CA GLN A 7 19.12 92.99 45.05
C GLN A 7 19.90 91.84 45.69
N THR A 8 19.19 90.85 46.23
CA THR A 8 19.74 89.55 46.65
C THR A 8 19.84 88.59 45.47
N PRO A 9 20.90 87.75 45.41
CA PRO A 9 21.17 86.85 44.29
C PRO A 9 20.40 85.53 44.37
N ASP A 10 20.23 84.96 43.18
CA ASP A 10 19.81 83.61 42.81
C ASP A 10 19.94 82.49 43.88
N SER A 11 18.85 81.76 44.10
CA SER A 11 18.85 80.39 44.61
C SER A 11 18.07 79.49 43.65
N ARG A 12 18.68 79.19 42.50
CA ARG A 12 18.25 78.10 41.62
C ARG A 12 18.54 76.77 42.30
N ALA A 13 17.55 76.22 42.99
CA ALA A 13 17.57 74.86 43.51
C ALA A 13 17.79 73.86 42.36
N ARG A 14 18.93 73.17 42.36
CA ARG A 14 19.17 71.98 41.53
C ARG A 14 18.26 70.87 42.03
N SER A 15 17.11 70.69 41.39
CA SER A 15 16.28 69.50 41.58
C SER A 15 17.09 68.27 41.17
N ALA A 16 17.50 67.47 42.16
CA ALA A 16 18.13 66.18 41.95
C ALA A 16 17.16 65.29 41.15
N HIS A 17 17.57 64.92 39.94
CA HIS A 17 16.81 64.05 39.06
C HIS A 17 16.87 62.63 39.63
N LEU A 18 15.92 62.28 40.50
CA LEU A 18 15.77 60.91 40.99
C LEU A 18 15.33 60.02 39.81
N PRO A 19 16.09 58.96 39.47
CA PRO A 19 15.68 58.03 38.43
C PRO A 19 14.34 57.41 38.83
N SER A 20 13.35 57.51 37.93
CA SER A 20 12.07 56.86 38.16
C SER A 20 12.28 55.34 38.20
N PRO A 21 11.71 54.63 39.18
CA PRO A 21 11.84 53.18 39.24
C PRO A 21 11.27 52.56 37.95
N PRO A 22 11.90 51.50 37.42
CA PRO A 22 11.44 50.85 36.20
C PRO A 22 10.00 50.36 36.37
N SER A 23 9.16 50.61 35.37
CA SER A 23 7.74 50.26 35.44
C SER A 23 7.56 48.74 35.46
N GLU A 24 7.13 48.18 36.59
CA GLU A 24 6.83 46.74 36.73
C GLU A 24 5.62 46.28 35.91
N ARG A 25 4.86 47.20 35.33
CA ARG A 25 3.63 46.91 34.57
C ARG A 25 3.88 46.07 33.32
N GLY A 26 5.02 46.26 32.65
CA GLY A 26 5.38 45.53 31.43
C GLY A 26 5.50 44.01 31.66
N PRO A 27 6.35 43.57 32.61
CA PRO A 27 6.49 42.15 32.96
C PRO A 27 5.17 41.47 33.34
N TRP A 28 4.32 42.14 34.13
CA TRP A 28 3.03 41.58 34.54
C TRP A 28 2.05 41.39 33.37
N LEU A 29 1.97 42.34 32.44
CA LEU A 29 1.13 42.20 31.24
C LEU A 29 1.59 41.06 30.33
N LEU A 30 2.90 40.88 30.17
CA LEU A 30 3.47 39.78 29.39
C LEU A 30 3.13 38.42 30.03
N ALA A 31 3.32 38.28 31.34
CA ALA A 31 3.00 37.06 32.06
C ALA A 31 1.51 36.69 31.94
N CYS A 32 0.62 37.67 32.10
CA CYS A 32 -0.82 37.46 31.92
C CYS A 32 -1.17 37.03 30.48
N SER A 33 -0.53 37.63 29.48
CA SER A 33 -0.76 37.31 28.07
C SER A 33 -0.34 35.87 27.74
N ILE A 34 0.83 35.45 28.21
CA ILE A 34 1.32 34.07 28.04
C ILE A 34 0.39 33.08 28.76
N GLY A 35 -0.04 33.42 29.99
CA GLY A 35 -0.99 32.61 30.76
C GLY A 35 -2.32 32.41 30.03
N LEU A 36 -2.89 33.48 29.46
CA LEU A 36 -4.13 33.41 28.68
C LEU A 36 -3.97 32.58 27.41
N ILE A 37 -2.86 32.72 26.68
CA ILE A 37 -2.57 31.88 25.50
C ILE A 37 -2.46 30.41 25.91
N GLY A 38 -1.77 30.10 27.00
CA GLY A 38 -1.65 28.73 27.52
C GLY A 38 -3.00 28.12 27.89
N VAL A 39 -3.85 28.88 28.60
CA VAL A 39 -5.21 28.43 28.95
C VAL A 39 -6.09 28.24 27.71
N ALA A 40 -5.99 29.14 26.72
CA ALA A 40 -6.74 29.02 25.47
C ALA A 40 -6.32 27.79 24.65
N LEU A 41 -5.01 27.54 24.53
CA LEU A 41 -4.49 26.34 23.86
C LEU A 41 -4.90 25.06 24.59
N LEU A 42 -4.82 25.04 25.92
CA LEU A 42 -5.26 23.91 26.73
C LEU A 42 -6.77 23.65 26.55
N ALA A 43 -7.60 24.70 26.60
CA ALA A 43 -9.03 24.59 26.36
C ALA A 43 -9.33 24.10 24.94
N ALA A 44 -8.58 24.54 23.93
CA ALA A 44 -8.71 24.10 22.55
C ALA A 44 -8.33 22.61 22.37
N VAL A 45 -7.30 22.12 23.08
CA VAL A 45 -6.93 20.69 23.10
C VAL A 45 -7.98 19.86 23.83
N LEU A 46 -8.40 20.29 25.03
CA LEU A 46 -9.38 19.55 25.84
C LEU A 46 -10.78 19.51 25.21
N SER A 47 -11.15 20.54 24.47
CA SER A 47 -12.39 20.56 23.67
C SER A 47 -12.27 19.77 22.36
N GLY A 48 -11.07 19.32 22.00
CA GLY A 48 -10.78 18.64 20.75
C GLY A 48 -10.80 19.55 19.52
N VAL A 49 -10.87 20.87 19.68
CA VAL A 49 -10.72 21.83 18.56
C VAL A 49 -9.34 21.70 17.93
N VAL A 50 -8.31 21.50 18.77
CA VAL A 50 -6.96 21.16 18.35
C VAL A 50 -6.76 19.67 18.56
N GLY A 51 -6.51 18.92 17.49
CA GLY A 51 -6.23 17.49 17.55
C GLY A 51 -7.39 16.56 17.16
N ARG A 52 -8.58 17.07 16.83
CA ARG A 52 -9.57 16.29 16.05
C ARG A 52 -9.07 16.15 14.61
N SER A 53 -8.10 15.26 14.41
CA SER A 53 -7.99 14.58 13.12
C SER A 53 -9.33 13.89 12.91
N SER A 54 -10.11 14.37 11.94
CA SER A 54 -11.33 13.66 11.55
C SER A 54 -10.89 12.24 11.22
N ALA A 55 -11.36 11.27 12.02
CA ALA A 55 -11.07 9.87 11.78
C ALA A 55 -11.39 9.59 10.31
N ALA A 56 -10.39 9.20 9.54
CA ALA A 56 -10.61 8.93 8.14
C ALA A 56 -11.58 7.74 8.06
N ALA A 57 -12.67 7.90 7.32
CA ALA A 57 -13.55 6.78 7.05
C ALA A 57 -12.90 5.88 5.98
N PRO A 58 -13.14 4.56 6.01
CA PRO A 58 -12.70 3.68 4.93
C PRO A 58 -13.33 4.13 3.60
N PRO A 59 -12.63 3.95 2.45
CA PRO A 59 -13.21 4.28 1.16
C PRO A 59 -14.48 3.46 0.89
N PRO A 60 -15.46 3.99 0.13
CA PRO A 60 -16.67 3.25 -0.17
C PRO A 60 -16.34 1.97 -0.97
N ILE A 61 -17.01 0.88 -0.60
CA ILE A 61 -16.98 -0.37 -1.35
C ILE A 61 -17.94 -0.21 -2.52
N LEU A 62 -17.40 -0.06 -3.73
CA LEU A 62 -18.20 0.23 -4.92
C LEU A 62 -18.95 -1.01 -5.45
N PHE A 63 -18.38 -2.20 -5.20
CA PHE A 63 -18.98 -3.48 -5.60
C PHE A 63 -18.83 -4.47 -4.46
N ALA A 64 -19.98 -4.99 -3.99
CA ALA A 64 -20.00 -6.15 -3.12
C ALA A 64 -19.63 -7.38 -3.96
N ALA A 65 -18.58 -8.09 -3.55
CA ALA A 65 -18.16 -9.29 -4.24
C ALA A 65 -19.11 -10.46 -3.92
N ALA A 66 -19.51 -11.20 -4.95
CA ALA A 66 -20.17 -12.48 -4.74
C ALA A 66 -19.14 -13.54 -4.36
N THR A 67 -19.54 -14.51 -3.54
CA THR A 67 -18.70 -15.68 -3.26
C THR A 67 -18.49 -16.44 -4.56
N PRO A 68 -17.24 -16.69 -4.97
CA PRO A 68 -16.97 -17.39 -6.21
C PRO A 68 -17.55 -18.80 -6.13
N THR A 69 -18.33 -19.16 -7.14
CA THR A 69 -18.84 -20.53 -7.27
C THR A 69 -17.75 -21.35 -7.94
N PRO A 70 -17.34 -22.51 -7.37
CA PRO A 70 -16.44 -23.41 -8.07
C PRO A 70 -17.02 -23.72 -9.44
N LEU A 71 -16.23 -23.54 -10.49
CA LEU A 71 -16.60 -24.03 -11.81
C LEU A 71 -16.83 -25.54 -11.66
N ALA A 72 -18.09 -25.96 -11.72
CA ALA A 72 -18.40 -27.37 -11.80
C ALA A 72 -17.62 -27.88 -13.02
N LEU A 73 -16.67 -28.78 -12.78
CA LEU A 73 -16.01 -29.54 -13.83
C LEU A 73 -17.10 -30.38 -14.49
N THR A 74 -17.88 -29.77 -15.38
CA THR A 74 -18.73 -30.50 -16.31
C THR A 74 -17.77 -31.33 -17.13
N THR A 75 -17.68 -32.60 -16.78
CA THR A 75 -17.03 -33.63 -17.58
C THR A 75 -17.48 -33.40 -19.01
N PRO A 76 -16.55 -33.15 -19.96
CA PRO A 76 -16.94 -32.94 -21.34
C PRO A 76 -17.61 -34.22 -21.79
N THR A 77 -18.94 -34.18 -21.91
CA THR A 77 -19.69 -35.24 -22.55
C THR A 77 -19.28 -35.13 -24.01
N SER A 78 -18.54 -36.14 -24.48
CA SER A 78 -17.94 -36.20 -25.81
C SER A 78 -19.05 -36.07 -26.86
N SER A 79 -19.33 -34.85 -27.29
CA SER A 79 -20.28 -34.51 -28.35
C SER A 79 -19.68 -33.31 -29.05
N ALA A 80 -18.78 -33.57 -29.99
CA ALA A 80 -18.04 -32.56 -30.72
C ALA A 80 -19.00 -31.71 -31.58
N PRO A 81 -19.13 -30.39 -31.32
CA PRO A 81 -19.65 -29.47 -32.32
C PRO A 81 -18.48 -29.01 -33.21
N ALA A 82 -18.77 -28.82 -34.48
CA ALA A 82 -17.82 -28.38 -35.50
C ALA A 82 -17.03 -27.13 -35.06
N ALA A 83 -15.72 -27.19 -35.27
CA ALA A 83 -14.74 -26.19 -34.88
C ALA A 83 -15.12 -24.78 -35.37
N ALA A 84 -15.49 -23.91 -34.44
CA ALA A 84 -15.37 -22.48 -34.65
C ALA A 84 -13.88 -22.11 -34.71
N PRO A 85 -13.47 -21.21 -35.62
CA PRO A 85 -12.08 -20.82 -35.77
C PRO A 85 -11.56 -20.22 -34.46
N PRO A 86 -10.32 -20.55 -34.05
CA PRO A 86 -9.75 -20.04 -32.82
C PRO A 86 -9.65 -18.52 -32.90
N HIS A 87 -10.44 -17.82 -32.09
CA HIS A 87 -10.19 -16.43 -31.78
C HIS A 87 -8.77 -16.35 -31.19
N ARG A 88 -7.82 -15.90 -32.01
CA ARG A 88 -6.49 -15.50 -31.57
C ARG A 88 -6.68 -14.38 -30.56
N ALA A 89 -6.69 -14.73 -29.27
CA ALA A 89 -6.48 -13.77 -28.21
C ALA A 89 -5.22 -12.98 -28.57
N PRO A 90 -5.27 -11.63 -28.54
CA PRO A 90 -4.08 -10.84 -28.83
C PRO A 90 -2.96 -11.31 -27.91
N ARG A 91 -1.79 -11.57 -28.49
CA ARG A 91 -0.54 -11.74 -27.74
C ARG A 91 -0.27 -10.43 -27.01
N GLN A 92 -0.94 -10.21 -25.88
CA GLN A 92 -0.42 -9.31 -24.87
C GLN A 92 0.97 -9.83 -24.56
N ARG A 93 1.97 -9.00 -24.87
CA ARG A 93 3.33 -9.17 -24.38
C ARG A 93 3.19 -9.27 -22.86
N ARG A 94 3.14 -10.49 -22.34
CA ARG A 94 3.22 -10.75 -20.90
C ARG A 94 4.46 -10.03 -20.42
N SER A 95 4.26 -8.94 -19.71
CA SER A 95 5.34 -8.20 -19.05
C SER A 95 6.08 -9.21 -18.20
N ARG A 96 7.36 -9.44 -18.50
CA ARG A 96 8.24 -10.36 -17.76
C ARG A 96 8.63 -9.77 -16.39
N GLY A 97 7.73 -9.03 -15.76
CA GLY A 97 7.96 -8.30 -14.51
C GLY A 97 7.56 -9.07 -13.26
N ALA A 98 7.39 -10.40 -13.35
CA ALA A 98 7.08 -11.24 -12.20
C ALA A 98 8.17 -11.06 -11.13
N ILE A 99 7.73 -10.81 -9.89
CA ILE A 99 8.57 -10.44 -8.75
C ILE A 99 9.57 -11.55 -8.34
N VAL A 100 9.59 -12.74 -8.94
CA VAL A 100 10.33 -13.86 -8.32
C VAL A 100 11.72 -14.11 -8.89
N SER A 101 12.69 -14.14 -7.98
CA SER A 101 13.84 -15.03 -8.05
C SER A 101 13.38 -16.50 -8.17
N ARG A 102 14.27 -17.48 -8.34
CA ARG A 102 13.89 -18.92 -8.28
C ARG A 102 14.11 -19.44 -6.86
N PRO A 103 13.17 -19.27 -5.92
CA PRO A 103 13.34 -19.75 -4.56
C PRO A 103 13.49 -21.27 -4.54
N SER A 104 14.29 -21.78 -3.61
CA SER A 104 14.40 -23.21 -3.37
C SER A 104 13.06 -23.78 -2.85
N ALA A 105 12.83 -25.08 -3.04
CA ALA A 105 11.64 -25.75 -2.52
C ALA A 105 11.51 -25.68 -0.98
N ALA A 106 12.62 -25.48 -0.26
CA ALA A 106 12.60 -25.26 1.18
C ALA A 106 12.09 -23.85 1.53
N GLN A 107 12.54 -22.83 0.80
CA GLN A 107 12.05 -21.45 0.94
C GLN A 107 10.57 -21.35 0.58
N GLN A 108 10.14 -21.96 -0.52
CA GLN A 108 8.72 -22.01 -0.90
C GLN A 108 7.86 -22.65 0.20
N ARG A 109 8.33 -23.73 0.84
CA ARG A 109 7.61 -24.37 1.97
C ARG A 109 7.57 -23.52 3.24
N LEU A 110 8.59 -22.71 3.50
CA LEU A 110 8.58 -21.78 4.62
C LEU A 110 7.62 -20.61 4.34
N GLU A 111 7.68 -20.07 3.13
CA GLU A 111 6.83 -18.97 2.70
C GLU A 111 5.36 -19.39 2.65
N ALA A 112 5.04 -20.57 2.10
CA ALA A 112 3.67 -21.11 2.13
C ALA A 112 3.13 -21.26 3.55
N ARG A 113 3.97 -21.64 4.53
CA ARG A 113 3.58 -21.71 5.94
C ARG A 113 3.32 -20.32 6.52
N ARG A 114 4.19 -19.34 6.23
CA ARG A 114 4.01 -17.95 6.64
C ARG A 114 2.73 -17.36 6.05
N LEU A 115 2.45 -17.58 4.77
CA LEU A 115 1.23 -17.10 4.09
C LEU A 115 -0.05 -17.71 4.69
N ALA A 116 0.02 -18.95 5.19
CA ALA A 116 -1.10 -19.63 5.83
C ALA A 116 -1.34 -19.19 7.28
N GLN A 117 -0.36 -18.53 7.92
CA GLN A 117 -0.47 -18.06 9.30
C GLN A 117 -1.07 -16.66 9.34
N ALA A 118 -2.00 -16.42 10.27
CA ALA A 118 -2.49 -15.07 10.54
C ALA A 118 -1.35 -14.24 11.15
N PRO A 119 -1.20 -12.97 10.76
CA PRO A 119 -0.21 -12.10 11.39
C PRO A 119 -0.50 -11.95 12.89
N GLU A 120 0.55 -12.13 13.70
CA GLU A 120 0.47 -12.09 15.16
C GLU A 120 0.31 -10.67 15.72
N SER A 121 0.75 -9.66 14.96
CA SER A 121 0.71 -8.27 15.40
C SER A 121 -0.70 -7.70 15.23
N ARG A 122 -1.33 -7.34 16.34
CA ARG A 122 -2.53 -6.52 16.34
C ARG A 122 -2.18 -5.13 15.83
N ILE A 123 -2.91 -4.69 14.80
CA ILE A 123 -2.73 -3.38 14.19
C ILE A 123 -3.72 -2.43 14.88
N GLU A 124 -3.26 -1.21 15.17
CA GLU A 124 -4.09 -0.18 15.78
C GLU A 124 -5.03 0.45 14.75
N THR A 125 -6.28 0.75 15.12
CA THR A 125 -7.23 1.38 14.18
C THR A 125 -6.72 2.70 13.63
N ARG A 126 -6.13 3.54 14.49
CA ARG A 126 -5.56 4.84 14.09
C ARG A 126 -4.48 4.72 13.00
N TRP A 127 -3.74 3.62 13.01
CA TRP A 127 -2.71 3.34 12.02
C TRP A 127 -3.35 3.05 10.66
N MET A 128 -4.40 2.21 10.67
CA MET A 128 -5.15 1.90 9.46
C MET A 128 -5.86 3.10 8.84
N GLU A 129 -6.37 4.00 9.67
CA GLU A 129 -7.00 5.24 9.21
C GLU A 129 -6.05 6.11 8.37
N GLY A 130 -4.74 6.07 8.65
CA GLY A 130 -3.72 6.76 7.86
C GLY A 130 -3.66 6.32 6.40
N PHE A 131 -4.04 5.07 6.09
CA PHE A 131 -4.00 4.54 4.72
C PHE A 131 -5.27 4.79 3.92
N TYR A 132 -6.42 5.04 4.56
CA TYR A 132 -7.69 5.19 3.82
C TYR A 132 -7.67 6.30 2.76
N PRO A 133 -7.09 7.50 3.00
CA PRO A 133 -6.96 8.50 1.95
C PRO A 133 -6.09 8.04 0.79
N ILE A 134 -5.02 7.29 1.06
CA ILE A 134 -4.11 6.75 0.03
C ILE A 134 -4.85 5.73 -0.83
N TYR A 135 -5.54 4.77 -0.21
CA TYR A 135 -6.36 3.77 -0.89
C TYR A 135 -7.47 4.41 -1.73
N ALA A 136 -8.14 5.44 -1.20
CA ALA A 136 -9.17 6.16 -1.94
C ALA A 136 -8.61 6.83 -3.21
N THR A 137 -7.42 7.45 -3.12
CA THR A 137 -6.74 8.04 -4.27
C THR A 137 -6.33 6.96 -5.28
N ALA A 138 -5.65 5.91 -4.83
CA ALA A 138 -5.19 4.81 -5.70
C ALA A 138 -6.36 4.14 -6.44
N GLN A 139 -7.45 3.84 -5.73
CA GLN A 139 -8.66 3.28 -6.31
C GLN A 139 -9.24 4.18 -7.41
N ARG A 140 -9.40 5.48 -7.15
CA ARG A 140 -9.95 6.41 -8.15
C ARG A 140 -9.03 6.59 -9.35
N THR A 141 -7.72 6.66 -9.12
CA THR A 141 -6.74 6.90 -10.17
C THR A 141 -6.61 5.70 -11.11
N PHE A 142 -6.59 4.47 -10.57
CA PHE A 142 -6.28 3.26 -11.36
C PHE A 142 -7.44 2.28 -11.49
N ALA A 143 -8.62 2.62 -10.98
CA ALA A 143 -9.84 1.79 -11.05
C ALA A 143 -9.68 0.37 -10.48
N VAL A 144 -8.79 0.19 -9.50
CA VAL A 144 -8.57 -1.07 -8.77
C VAL A 144 -9.33 -1.02 -7.45
N ASN A 145 -9.96 -2.13 -7.06
CA ASN A 145 -10.65 -2.23 -5.78
C ASN A 145 -9.68 -1.95 -4.61
N TRP A 146 -10.04 -1.01 -3.74
CA TRP A 146 -9.18 -0.64 -2.61
C TRP A 146 -8.99 -1.79 -1.59
N LEU A 147 -9.95 -2.72 -1.48
CA LEU A 147 -9.83 -3.90 -0.62
C LEU A 147 -8.80 -4.89 -1.16
N LEU A 148 -8.63 -4.98 -2.47
CA LEU A 148 -7.55 -5.76 -3.09
C LEU A 148 -6.19 -5.16 -2.71
N LEU A 149 -6.04 -3.84 -2.84
CA LEU A 149 -4.83 -3.13 -2.44
C LEU A 149 -4.52 -3.31 -0.95
N ALA A 150 -5.52 -3.13 -0.09
CA ALA A 150 -5.37 -3.34 1.34
C ALA A 150 -5.00 -4.79 1.67
N SER A 151 -5.54 -5.77 0.94
CA SER A 151 -5.25 -7.18 1.18
C SER A 151 -3.82 -7.54 0.80
N ILE A 152 -3.31 -6.99 -0.32
CA ILE A 152 -1.90 -7.11 -0.70
C ILE A 152 -1.02 -6.42 0.34
N HIS A 153 -1.35 -5.20 0.75
CA HIS A 153 -0.58 -4.46 1.76
C HIS A 153 -0.49 -5.23 3.09
N MET A 154 -1.59 -5.86 3.52
CA MET A 154 -1.59 -6.77 4.66
C MET A 154 -0.63 -7.96 4.44
N GLN A 155 -0.70 -8.58 3.27
CA GLN A 155 0.09 -9.77 2.97
C GLN A 155 1.59 -9.49 2.89
N GLU A 156 1.97 -8.34 2.34
CA GLU A 156 3.36 -7.97 2.09
C GLU A 156 4.08 -7.50 3.35
N SER A 157 3.45 -6.64 4.15
CA SER A 157 4.13 -5.92 5.22
C SER A 157 3.30 -5.77 6.49
N ALA A 158 2.17 -6.48 6.61
CA ALA A 158 1.21 -6.32 7.69
C ALA A 158 0.78 -4.85 7.84
N PHE A 159 0.38 -4.24 6.71
CA PHE A 159 0.09 -2.81 6.63
C PHE A 159 1.25 -1.95 7.15
N SER A 160 2.44 -2.19 6.62
CA SER A 160 3.68 -1.52 7.00
C SER A 160 4.19 -1.71 8.44
N THR A 161 3.53 -2.52 9.28
CA THR A 161 3.99 -2.74 10.67
C THR A 161 5.15 -3.73 10.79
N ALA A 162 5.46 -4.47 9.72
CA ALA A 162 6.61 -5.39 9.72
C ALA A 162 7.94 -4.65 9.95
N PRO A 163 8.86 -5.16 10.80
CA PRO A 163 10.09 -4.46 11.16
C PRO A 163 11.01 -4.06 9.98
N SER A 164 10.94 -4.78 8.86
CA SER A 164 11.78 -4.55 7.67
C SER A 164 11.14 -3.64 6.62
N THR A 165 9.88 -3.21 6.78
CA THR A 165 9.14 -2.46 5.76
C THR A 165 9.93 -1.27 5.21
N TYR A 166 10.52 -0.48 6.11
CA TYR A 166 11.12 0.81 5.77
C TYR A 166 12.65 0.80 5.69
N ARG A 167 13.27 -0.38 5.64
CA ARG A 167 14.73 -0.48 5.56
C ARG A 167 15.19 -1.76 4.87
N GLY A 168 16.14 -1.58 3.95
CA GLY A 168 16.77 -2.69 3.26
C GLY A 168 15.78 -3.52 2.44
N LEU A 169 16.21 -4.73 2.11
CA LEU A 169 15.40 -5.69 1.35
C LEU A 169 14.98 -6.83 2.27
N ASN A 170 13.89 -7.50 1.91
CA ASN A 170 13.44 -8.70 2.61
C ASN A 170 14.47 -9.85 2.52
N PHE A 171 14.14 -10.99 3.10
CA PHE A 171 15.03 -12.16 3.17
C PHE A 171 15.50 -12.68 1.79
N ALA A 172 14.78 -12.36 0.71
CA ALA A 172 15.14 -12.73 -0.65
C ALA A 172 16.12 -11.73 -1.30
N HIS A 173 16.49 -10.66 -0.58
CA HIS A 173 17.34 -9.58 -1.05
C HIS A 173 16.89 -8.98 -2.39
N CYS A 174 15.57 -9.00 -2.65
CA CYS A 174 15.00 -8.47 -3.88
C CYS A 174 14.08 -7.29 -3.67
N CYS A 175 13.43 -7.24 -2.51
CA CYS A 175 12.13 -6.60 -2.44
C CYS A 175 12.02 -5.75 -1.17
N GLY A 176 11.48 -4.55 -1.27
CA GLY A 176 11.40 -3.61 -0.14
C GLY A 176 10.15 -2.76 -0.14
N GLY A 177 9.93 -2.03 0.95
CA GLY A 177 8.81 -1.10 1.08
C GLY A 177 7.49 -1.74 1.53
N PRO A 178 6.47 -0.89 1.78
CA PRO A 178 5.11 -1.28 2.17
C PRO A 178 4.48 -2.36 1.28
N MET A 179 4.72 -2.27 -0.02
CA MET A 179 4.17 -3.18 -1.02
C MET A 179 5.21 -4.18 -1.56
N GLN A 180 6.38 -4.27 -0.91
CA GLN A 180 7.43 -5.27 -1.19
C GLN A 180 7.83 -5.36 -2.67
N PHE A 181 8.06 -4.22 -3.33
CA PHE A 181 8.46 -4.17 -4.74
C PHE A 181 9.86 -4.72 -5.00
N ASN A 182 10.01 -5.46 -6.08
CA ASN A 182 11.31 -5.92 -6.57
C ASN A 182 12.16 -4.76 -7.12
N VAL A 183 13.41 -4.67 -6.69
CA VAL A 183 14.41 -3.67 -7.12
C VAL A 183 15.73 -4.27 -7.62
N THR A 184 15.88 -5.60 -7.69
CA THR A 184 17.18 -6.24 -7.98
C THR A 184 17.20 -7.22 -9.15
N ASN A 185 16.05 -7.69 -9.66
CA ASN A 185 16.00 -8.74 -10.70
C ASN A 185 16.36 -8.28 -12.14
N GLY A 186 17.22 -7.26 -12.27
CA GLY A 186 17.74 -6.74 -13.53
C GLY A 186 16.90 -5.64 -14.17
N PRO A 187 17.45 -4.89 -15.14
CA PRO A 187 16.74 -3.82 -15.80
C PRO A 187 15.69 -4.37 -16.79
N VAL A 188 14.46 -3.91 -16.75
CA VAL A 188 13.83 -2.98 -15.78
C VAL A 188 13.28 -3.76 -14.58
N SER A 189 13.53 -3.30 -13.36
CA SER A 189 12.92 -3.90 -12.17
C SER A 189 11.42 -3.60 -12.13
N THR A 190 10.64 -4.33 -11.33
CA THR A 190 9.22 -4.04 -11.15
C THR A 190 9.03 -2.61 -10.64
N TRP A 191 9.86 -2.17 -9.68
CA TRP A 191 9.82 -0.79 -9.20
C TRP A 191 10.07 0.24 -10.31
N ASP A 192 11.09 0.03 -11.16
CA ASP A 192 11.40 0.97 -12.25
C ASP A 192 10.21 1.17 -13.21
N LEU A 193 9.39 0.13 -13.41
CA LEU A 193 8.21 0.16 -14.28
C LEU A 193 7.06 1.02 -13.73
N VAL A 194 6.93 1.15 -12.41
CA VAL A 194 5.76 1.77 -11.77
C VAL A 194 6.11 2.86 -10.75
N SER A 195 7.40 3.17 -10.54
CA SER A 195 7.84 4.14 -9.54
C SER A 195 7.29 5.55 -9.76
N ASP A 196 6.97 5.96 -11.00
CA ASP A 196 6.40 7.28 -11.31
C ASP A 196 4.88 7.38 -11.03
N SER A 197 4.24 6.32 -10.53
CA SER A 197 2.79 6.26 -10.32
C SER A 197 2.25 7.30 -9.33
N TYR A 198 3.09 7.77 -8.42
CA TYR A 198 2.73 8.84 -7.46
C TYR A 198 2.28 10.13 -8.15
N ARG A 199 2.69 10.36 -9.41
CA ARG A 199 2.36 11.57 -10.17
C ARG A 199 0.90 11.65 -10.64
N TYR A 200 0.17 10.53 -10.65
CA TYR A 200 -1.19 10.46 -11.19
C TYR A 200 -2.30 10.64 -10.14
N GLY A 201 -1.94 10.81 -8.86
CA GLY A 201 -2.92 10.98 -7.79
C GLY A 201 -2.55 12.14 -6.85
N SER A 202 -3.55 12.69 -6.19
CA SER A 202 -3.34 13.70 -5.15
C SER A 202 -2.83 13.03 -3.87
N ARG A 203 -1.58 13.33 -3.51
CA ARG A 203 -0.97 12.85 -2.27
C ARG A 203 -1.71 13.43 -1.05
N PRO A 204 -2.10 12.62 -0.06
CA PRO A 204 -2.67 13.12 1.19
C PRO A 204 -1.69 14.05 1.93
N ALA A 205 -2.22 15.00 2.68
CA ALA A 205 -1.41 15.99 3.40
C ALA A 205 -0.54 15.39 4.53
N ALA A 206 -0.97 14.26 5.10
CA ALA A 206 -0.24 13.55 6.14
C ALA A 206 -0.63 12.06 6.18
N TYR A 207 0.34 11.23 6.53
CA TYR A 207 0.25 9.81 6.90
C TYR A 207 1.56 9.40 7.60
N ASP A 208 1.58 8.24 8.27
CA ASP A 208 2.64 7.91 9.24
C ASP A 208 4.06 7.83 8.64
N HIS A 209 4.24 7.24 7.45
CA HIS A 209 5.56 7.11 6.81
C HIS A 209 5.69 7.87 5.49
N MET A 210 5.53 9.19 5.60
CA MET A 210 5.75 10.13 4.52
C MET A 210 7.25 10.43 4.33
N THR A 211 7.80 10.25 3.12
CA THR A 211 9.17 10.65 2.78
C THR A 211 9.22 12.02 2.10
N ALA A 212 10.36 12.72 2.20
CA ALA A 212 10.55 14.03 1.58
C ALA A 212 10.91 13.95 0.07
N VAL A 213 11.52 12.85 -0.37
CA VAL A 213 12.03 12.65 -1.73
C VAL A 213 11.19 11.59 -2.45
N HIS A 214 10.87 11.85 -3.72
CA HIS A 214 10.03 10.99 -4.57
C HIS A 214 10.68 10.71 -5.93
N PRO A 215 10.47 9.51 -6.51
CA PRO A 215 9.74 8.39 -5.91
C PRO A 215 10.57 7.68 -4.83
N SER A 216 9.90 7.13 -3.82
CA SER A 216 10.50 6.32 -2.76
C SER A 216 9.74 5.01 -2.57
N ILE A 217 10.44 3.88 -2.70
CA ILE A 217 9.87 2.56 -2.40
C ILE A 217 9.48 2.43 -0.92
N TYR A 218 10.04 3.24 -0.03
CA TYR A 218 9.74 3.23 1.40
C TYR A 218 8.65 4.23 1.80
N ASP A 219 8.05 4.95 0.84
CA ASP A 219 6.90 5.81 1.11
C ASP A 219 5.59 5.05 0.86
N ASP A 220 4.65 5.10 1.81
CA ASP A 220 3.38 4.38 1.71
C ASP A 220 2.54 4.83 0.50
N PHE A 221 2.49 6.14 0.23
CA PHE A 221 1.74 6.67 -0.91
C PHE A 221 2.35 6.21 -2.22
N ASP A 222 3.65 6.37 -2.40
CA ASP A 222 4.33 5.98 -3.63
C ASP A 222 4.18 4.48 -3.91
N SER A 223 4.41 3.66 -2.89
CA SER A 223 4.28 2.20 -2.99
C SER A 223 2.84 1.75 -3.27
N ILE A 224 1.84 2.28 -2.57
CA ILE A 224 0.44 1.89 -2.81
C ILE A 224 -0.04 2.36 -4.19
N MET A 225 0.37 3.57 -4.63
CA MET A 225 0.07 4.06 -5.98
C MET A 225 0.74 3.21 -7.07
N ALA A 226 1.99 2.80 -6.85
CA ALA A 226 2.71 1.89 -7.73
C ALA A 226 2.01 0.52 -7.83
N ALA A 227 1.54 -0.03 -6.71
CA ALA A 227 0.84 -1.31 -6.68
C ALA A 227 -0.50 -1.24 -7.41
N ALA A 228 -1.24 -0.16 -7.21
CA ALA A 228 -2.49 0.08 -7.92
C ALA A 228 -2.29 0.19 -9.43
N ARG A 229 -1.24 0.87 -9.89
CA ARG A 229 -0.91 0.91 -11.31
C ARG A 229 -0.56 -0.46 -11.87
N LEU A 230 0.27 -1.23 -11.17
CA LEU A 230 0.66 -2.58 -11.59
C LEU A 230 -0.57 -3.48 -11.74
N LEU A 231 -1.39 -3.56 -10.70
CA LEU A 231 -2.63 -4.36 -10.71
C LEU A 231 -3.58 -3.93 -11.84
N SER A 232 -3.73 -2.63 -12.07
CA SER A 232 -4.56 -2.09 -13.16
C SER A 232 -4.04 -2.51 -14.53
N ALA A 233 -2.71 -2.45 -14.73
CA ALA A 233 -2.06 -2.88 -15.97
C ALA A 233 -2.22 -4.39 -16.21
N ASP A 234 -2.27 -5.20 -15.15
CA ASP A 234 -2.49 -6.64 -15.20
C ASP A 234 -4.00 -7.02 -15.25
N GLY A 235 -4.87 -6.01 -15.41
CA GLY A 235 -6.30 -6.20 -15.64
C GLY A 235 -7.17 -6.22 -14.38
N GLY A 236 -6.58 -5.96 -13.20
CA GLY A 236 -7.30 -5.72 -11.95
C GLY A 236 -8.26 -4.53 -12.08
N ARG A 237 -9.47 -4.68 -11.52
CA ARG A 237 -10.56 -3.69 -11.60
C ARG A 237 -11.22 -3.55 -10.23
N TYR A 238 -12.35 -2.85 -10.19
CA TYR A 238 -13.20 -2.78 -9.00
C TYR A 238 -13.84 -4.13 -8.62
N ALA A 239 -14.06 -5.03 -9.58
CA ALA A 239 -14.59 -6.36 -9.30
C ALA A 239 -13.52 -7.25 -8.67
N LEU A 240 -13.88 -8.02 -7.63
CA LEU A 240 -13.02 -9.02 -6.99
C LEU A 240 -13.26 -10.41 -7.61
N ASP A 241 -13.03 -10.53 -8.91
CA ASP A 241 -13.28 -11.72 -9.71
C ASP A 241 -11.97 -12.38 -10.18
N GLY A 242 -12.06 -13.28 -11.17
CA GLY A 242 -10.90 -13.96 -11.74
C GLY A 242 -9.85 -13.01 -12.35
N ALA A 243 -10.22 -11.80 -12.80
CA ALA A 243 -9.26 -10.82 -13.29
C ALA A 243 -8.46 -10.21 -12.14
N ALA A 244 -9.12 -9.90 -11.01
CA ALA A 244 -8.43 -9.49 -9.79
C ALA A 244 -7.52 -10.60 -9.25
N TRP A 245 -7.96 -11.85 -9.30
CA TRP A 245 -7.14 -13.00 -8.92
C TRP A 245 -5.90 -13.15 -9.81
N ASN A 246 -6.04 -13.04 -11.13
CA ASN A 246 -4.91 -13.08 -12.05
C ASN A 246 -3.94 -11.92 -11.79
N ALA A 247 -4.43 -10.71 -11.54
CA ALA A 247 -3.58 -9.57 -11.21
C ALA A 247 -2.80 -9.80 -9.89
N ALA A 248 -3.42 -10.39 -8.86
CA ALA A 248 -2.73 -10.76 -7.62
C ALA A 248 -1.70 -11.89 -7.83
N TYR A 249 -2.01 -12.87 -8.69
CA TYR A 249 -1.08 -13.93 -9.07
C TYR A 249 0.14 -13.39 -9.82
N ASP A 250 -0.08 -12.46 -10.76
CA ASP A 250 0.97 -11.82 -11.53
C ASP A 250 1.81 -10.87 -10.66
N TYR A 251 1.17 -10.22 -9.67
CA TYR A 251 1.83 -9.40 -8.67
C TYR A 251 2.91 -10.19 -7.90
N TYR A 252 2.54 -11.35 -7.34
CA TYR A 252 3.49 -12.18 -6.60
C TYR A 252 4.45 -12.94 -7.53
N GLY A 253 3.89 -13.65 -8.51
CA GLY A 253 4.63 -14.41 -9.51
C GLY A 253 4.06 -15.81 -9.79
N HIS A 254 4.49 -16.39 -10.92
CA HIS A 254 3.80 -17.54 -11.51
C HIS A 254 4.29 -18.91 -11.04
N ASP A 255 4.10 -19.22 -9.77
CA ASP A 255 4.34 -20.56 -9.22
C ASP A 255 3.24 -21.01 -8.23
N ALA A 256 3.40 -22.20 -7.64
CA ALA A 256 2.42 -22.72 -6.69
C ALA A 256 2.26 -21.83 -5.45
N THR A 257 3.30 -21.10 -5.04
CA THR A 257 3.24 -20.14 -3.94
C THR A 257 2.45 -18.91 -4.35
N GLY A 258 2.61 -18.45 -5.60
CA GLY A 258 1.78 -17.39 -6.18
C GLY A 258 0.30 -17.75 -6.21
N VAL A 259 -0.05 -19.00 -6.51
CA VAL A 259 -1.45 -19.47 -6.43
C VAL A 259 -1.98 -19.31 -5.01
N LEU A 260 -1.24 -19.80 -4.00
CA LEU A 260 -1.62 -19.67 -2.59
C LEU A 260 -1.76 -18.20 -2.16
N TYR A 261 -0.84 -17.35 -2.60
CA TYR A 261 -0.86 -15.92 -2.35
C TYR A 261 -2.14 -15.28 -2.91
N ALA A 262 -2.43 -15.51 -4.19
CA ALA A 262 -3.58 -14.93 -4.86
C ALA A 262 -4.91 -15.42 -4.23
N ASP A 263 -4.97 -16.70 -3.86
CA ASP A 263 -6.12 -17.28 -3.16
C ASP A 263 -6.39 -16.56 -1.82
N GLN A 264 -5.34 -16.38 -0.99
CA GLN A 264 -5.43 -15.71 0.30
C GLN A 264 -5.83 -14.23 0.16
N VAL A 265 -5.18 -13.51 -0.76
CA VAL A 265 -5.41 -12.08 -0.98
C VAL A 265 -6.84 -11.81 -1.44
N ILE A 266 -7.33 -12.59 -2.41
CA ILE A 266 -8.67 -12.42 -2.96
C ILE A 266 -9.74 -12.86 -1.97
N ALA A 267 -9.55 -13.99 -1.28
CA ALA A 267 -10.48 -14.44 -0.25
C ALA A 267 -10.68 -13.38 0.83
N ARG A 268 -9.59 -12.79 1.34
CA ARG A 268 -9.65 -11.73 2.35
C ARG A 268 -10.35 -10.47 1.83
N ALA A 269 -10.06 -10.05 0.60
CA ALA A 269 -10.71 -8.88 0.01
C ALA A 269 -12.22 -9.10 -0.18
N ILE A 270 -12.64 -10.31 -0.59
CA ILE A 270 -14.05 -10.68 -0.73
C ILE A 270 -14.74 -10.71 0.65
N GLU A 271 -14.12 -11.31 1.66
CA GLU A 271 -14.69 -11.33 3.01
C GLU A 271 -14.87 -9.92 3.59
N TRP A 272 -13.89 -9.04 3.43
CA TRP A 272 -14.03 -7.64 3.83
C TRP A 272 -15.12 -6.89 3.05
N SER A 273 -15.29 -7.23 1.78
CA SER A 273 -16.36 -6.68 0.94
C SER A 273 -17.75 -7.09 1.43
N GLN A 274 -17.90 -8.34 1.88
CA GLN A 274 -19.18 -8.92 2.28
C GLN A 274 -19.55 -8.65 3.74
N HIS A 275 -18.58 -8.66 4.65
CA HIS A 275 -18.80 -8.64 6.10
C HIS A 275 -18.26 -7.37 6.77
N GLY A 276 -17.76 -6.42 5.99
CA GLY A 276 -17.10 -5.22 6.47
C GLY A 276 -15.60 -5.41 6.65
N PHE A 277 -14.86 -4.31 6.51
CA PHE A 277 -13.40 -4.31 6.58
C PHE A 277 -12.92 -4.62 8.01
N CYS A 278 -12.27 -5.78 8.19
CA CYS A 278 -11.66 -6.19 9.45
C CYS A 278 -10.19 -6.59 9.24
N PHE A 279 -9.30 -5.61 9.35
CA PHE A 279 -7.86 -5.81 9.12
C PHE A 279 -7.17 -6.69 10.19
N ASN A 280 -7.74 -6.85 11.38
CA ASN A 280 -7.21 -7.77 12.40
C ASN A 280 -7.89 -9.16 12.37
N CYS A 281 -8.84 -9.39 11.46
CA CYS A 281 -9.47 -10.69 11.32
C CYS A 281 -8.62 -11.59 10.42
N GLY A 282 -8.54 -12.87 10.78
CA GLY A 282 -8.06 -13.90 9.86
C GLY A 282 -9.00 -14.05 8.67
N VAL A 283 -8.52 -14.72 7.62
CA VAL A 283 -9.32 -15.09 6.46
C VAL A 283 -9.91 -16.48 6.64
N GLY A 284 -11.20 -16.62 6.32
CA GLY A 284 -11.92 -17.88 6.46
C GLY A 284 -11.37 -18.97 5.53
N PRO A 285 -11.00 -20.17 6.05
CA PRO A 285 -10.50 -21.26 5.20
C PRO A 285 -11.46 -21.69 4.09
N SER A 286 -12.78 -21.60 4.35
CA SER A 286 -13.82 -21.90 3.36
C SER A 286 -13.81 -20.91 2.19
N MET A 287 -13.58 -19.62 2.45
CA MET A 287 -13.47 -18.63 1.38
C MET A 287 -12.22 -18.85 0.54
N VAL A 288 -11.07 -19.14 1.18
CA VAL A 288 -9.83 -19.50 0.48
C VAL A 288 -10.06 -20.72 -0.42
N GLN A 289 -10.73 -21.76 0.08
CA GLN A 289 -11.06 -22.95 -0.69
C GLN A 289 -11.99 -22.64 -1.88
N ALA A 290 -12.98 -21.76 -1.70
CA ALA A 290 -13.89 -21.34 -2.77
C ALA A 290 -13.15 -20.59 -3.88
N VAL A 291 -12.29 -19.63 -3.52
CA VAL A 291 -11.43 -18.89 -4.45
C VAL A 291 -10.47 -19.84 -5.18
N HIS A 292 -9.83 -20.75 -4.44
CA HIS A 292 -8.95 -21.76 -5.03
C HIS A 292 -9.70 -22.62 -6.05
N GLY A 293 -10.88 -23.14 -5.70
CA GLY A 293 -11.68 -23.96 -6.60
C GLY A 293 -12.12 -23.22 -7.87
N ALA A 294 -12.40 -21.92 -7.76
CA ALA A 294 -12.83 -21.10 -8.89
C ALA A 294 -11.68 -20.66 -9.80
N TYR A 295 -10.53 -20.28 -9.25
CA TYR A 295 -9.45 -19.63 -10.00
C TYR A 295 -8.09 -20.34 -9.88
N GLY A 296 -7.69 -20.74 -8.66
CA GLY A 296 -6.36 -21.29 -8.39
C GLY A 296 -6.13 -22.72 -8.88
N ALA A 297 -7.10 -23.61 -8.72
CA ALA A 297 -6.98 -25.04 -9.01
C ALA A 297 -6.65 -25.32 -10.50
N PRO A 298 -7.28 -24.68 -11.49
CA PRO A 298 -6.90 -24.84 -12.90
C PRO A 298 -5.45 -24.41 -13.18
N VAL A 299 -4.98 -23.33 -12.55
CA VAL A 299 -3.61 -22.82 -12.72
C VAL A 299 -2.61 -23.80 -12.10
N LEU A 300 -2.87 -24.27 -10.89
CA LEU A 300 -2.01 -25.24 -10.21
C LEU A 300 -1.93 -26.57 -10.96
N ALA A 301 -3.06 -27.06 -11.50
CA ALA A 301 -3.07 -28.23 -12.37
C ALA A 301 -2.15 -28.03 -13.58
N GLY A 302 -2.18 -26.86 -14.22
CA GLY A 302 -1.30 -26.51 -15.33
C GLY A 302 0.19 -26.46 -14.96
N LEU A 303 0.54 -26.05 -13.73
CA LEU A 303 1.93 -26.02 -13.24
C LEU A 303 2.49 -27.43 -12.96
N THR A 304 1.62 -28.37 -12.56
CA THR A 304 2.02 -29.75 -12.22
C THR A 304 1.96 -30.70 -13.41
N ALA A 305 1.23 -30.34 -14.47
CA ALA A 305 1.15 -31.14 -15.68
C ALA A 305 2.56 -31.36 -16.26
N ALA A 306 2.95 -32.62 -16.44
CA ALA A 306 4.22 -32.96 -17.04
C ALA A 306 4.32 -32.26 -18.41
N PRO A 307 5.48 -31.67 -18.75
CA PRO A 307 5.65 -31.08 -20.07
C PRO A 307 5.35 -32.15 -21.12
N PRO A 308 4.63 -31.81 -22.20
CA PRO A 308 4.33 -32.78 -23.23
C PRO A 308 5.65 -33.40 -23.71
N PRO A 309 5.70 -34.73 -23.95
CA PRO A 309 6.91 -35.38 -24.41
C PRO A 309 7.42 -34.61 -25.62
N ARG A 310 8.66 -34.11 -25.54
CA ARG A 310 9.27 -33.37 -26.66
C ARG A 310 9.13 -34.24 -27.88
N ALA A 311 8.33 -33.80 -28.85
CA ALA A 311 8.21 -34.47 -30.13
C ALA A 311 9.63 -34.66 -30.63
N ARG A 312 10.05 -35.94 -30.71
CA ARG A 312 11.36 -36.29 -31.25
C ARG A 312 11.37 -35.70 -32.66
N LEU A 313 12.07 -34.59 -32.85
CA LEU A 313 12.30 -34.05 -34.18
C LEU A 313 12.90 -35.21 -34.96
N ALA A 314 12.11 -35.76 -35.89
CA ALA A 314 12.53 -36.85 -36.73
C ALA A 314 13.83 -36.38 -37.38
N ARG A 315 14.93 -37.05 -37.00
CA ARG A 315 16.25 -36.72 -37.49
C ARG A 315 16.18 -36.90 -39.00
N ALA A 316 16.18 -35.78 -39.73
CA ALA A 316 16.08 -35.80 -41.18
C ALA A 316 17.13 -36.79 -41.70
N PRO A 317 16.76 -37.73 -42.58
CA PRO A 317 17.70 -38.68 -43.13
C PRO A 317 18.85 -37.89 -43.76
N ARG A 318 20.08 -38.14 -43.27
CA ARG A 318 21.28 -37.61 -43.90
C ARG A 318 21.26 -38.11 -45.33
N GLY A 319 20.99 -37.19 -46.26
CA GLY A 319 21.12 -37.45 -47.69
C GLY A 319 22.49 -38.06 -47.94
N ALA A 320 22.48 -39.24 -48.53
CA ALA A 320 23.68 -39.85 -49.08
C ALA A 320 24.25 -38.85 -50.09
N ALA A 321 25.39 -38.26 -49.76
CA ALA A 321 26.20 -37.55 -50.74
C ALA A 321 26.58 -38.55 -51.82
N GLY A 322 26.15 -38.24 -53.04
CA GLY A 322 26.50 -38.97 -54.25
C GLY A 322 28.02 -39.03 -54.44
N ARG A 323 28.40 -40.11 -55.11
CA ARG A 323 29.75 -40.50 -55.52
C ARG A 323 30.44 -39.45 -56.38
#